data_AF-A0A8C7NVI2-F1
#
_entry.id   AF-A0A8C7NVI2-F1
#
_cell.length_a   1.000
_cell.length_b   1.000
_cell.length_c   1.000
_cell.angle_alpha   90.00
_cell.angle_beta   90.00
_cell.angle_gamma   90.00
#
_symmetry.space_group_name_H-M   'P 1'
#
loop_
_entity.id
_entity.type
_entity.pdbx_description
1 polymer ?
#
loop_
_entity_poly.entity_id
_entity_poly.type
_entity_poly.pdbx_seq_one_letter_code
_entity_poly.pdbx_strand_id
1 'polypeptide(L)'
;MFALLVCILTLHEVYTVCNVVKICPDSTAVQAEILNQHNAFRRAVTPTARDMLKMNWSEEAAASAQAWVDTCSMAHGPPSSRMLGDYEMGENLFMSSASKNWTQIVTAWHSEVIDYSYPNGSINGKSIGHYTQVVWNSSYKVGCGVALCPGSVYFYGCQYYRAGNYRGVAPYKEGATCADCPNSCENKLCTNPCPYINKYVNCAAMKKQAGCSNPLVYAWCPALCLCTSKIIPIAKK
;
A
#
# COMPACT_ATOMS: atom_id res chain seq x y z
N MET A 1 -11.17 -0.73 -36.87
CA MET A 1 -9.82 -1.31 -37.09
C MET A 1 -8.68 -0.34 -36.82
N PHE A 2 -8.75 0.95 -37.22
CA PHE A 2 -7.66 1.92 -36.98
C PHE A 2 -7.38 2.22 -35.49
N ALA A 3 -8.41 2.47 -34.65
CA ALA A 3 -8.21 2.75 -33.22
C ALA A 3 -7.60 1.56 -32.44
N LEU A 4 -7.93 0.32 -32.84
CA LEU A 4 -7.37 -0.90 -32.23
C LEU A 4 -5.88 -1.06 -32.59
N LEU A 5 -5.49 -0.75 -33.82
CA LEU A 5 -4.09 -0.84 -34.28
C LEU A 5 -3.18 0.20 -33.61
N VAL A 6 -3.65 1.44 -33.41
CA VAL A 6 -2.88 2.48 -32.72
C VAL A 6 -2.65 2.12 -31.24
N CYS A 7 -3.66 1.55 -30.58
CA CYS A 7 -3.56 1.13 -29.17
C CYS A 7 -2.56 -0.03 -28.96
N ILE A 8 -2.48 -0.98 -29.91
CA ILE A 8 -1.52 -2.10 -29.86
C ILE A 8 -0.08 -1.63 -30.06
N LEU A 9 0.14 -0.64 -30.93
CA LEU A 9 1.47 -0.05 -31.19
C LEU A 9 1.98 0.76 -29.99
N THR A 10 1.12 1.55 -29.34
CA THR A 10 1.50 2.34 -28.14
C THR A 10 1.80 1.44 -26.93
N LEU A 11 1.07 0.35 -26.73
CA LEU A 11 1.33 -0.62 -25.65
C LEU A 11 2.64 -1.39 -25.89
N HIS A 12 2.97 -1.72 -27.14
CA HIS A 12 4.25 -2.37 -27.48
C HIS A 12 5.45 -1.46 -27.21
N GLU A 13 5.37 -0.17 -27.54
CA GLU A 13 6.48 0.77 -27.29
C GLU A 13 6.74 0.98 -25.80
N VAL A 14 5.69 1.13 -24.97
CA VAL A 14 5.84 1.31 -23.51
C VAL A 14 6.42 0.06 -22.86
N TYR A 15 5.93 -1.13 -23.23
CA TYR A 15 6.45 -2.41 -22.73
C TYR A 15 7.90 -2.65 -23.14
N THR A 16 8.28 -2.23 -24.35
CA THR A 16 9.66 -2.34 -24.85
C THR A 16 10.61 -1.45 -24.05
N VAL A 17 10.21 -0.20 -23.75
CA VAL A 17 11.07 0.74 -23.03
C VAL A 17 11.34 0.29 -21.59
N CYS A 18 10.32 -0.07 -20.82
CA CYS A 18 10.54 -0.46 -19.42
C CYS A 18 11.39 -1.74 -19.29
N ASN A 19 11.30 -2.65 -20.28
CA ASN A 19 12.04 -3.92 -20.26
C ASN A 19 13.53 -3.67 -20.54
N VAL A 20 13.84 -2.81 -21.51
CA VAL A 20 15.22 -2.43 -21.84
C VAL A 20 15.92 -1.81 -20.64
N VAL A 21 15.24 -0.93 -19.90
CA VAL A 21 15.80 -0.29 -18.70
C VAL A 21 15.58 -1.10 -17.41
N LYS A 22 14.97 -2.30 -17.49
CA LYS A 22 14.74 -3.24 -16.38
C LYS A 22 13.93 -2.67 -15.21
N ILE A 23 12.86 -1.94 -15.51
CA ILE A 23 11.96 -1.36 -14.49
C ILE A 23 10.52 -1.88 -14.55
N CYS A 24 10.19 -2.78 -15.49
CA CYS A 24 8.83 -3.32 -15.59
C CYS A 24 8.50 -4.19 -14.36
N PRO A 25 7.38 -3.93 -13.66
CA PRO A 25 6.98 -4.70 -12.48
C PRO A 25 6.40 -6.10 -12.75
N ASP A 26 6.33 -6.54 -14.01
CA ASP A 26 6.01 -7.93 -14.38
C ASP A 26 7.22 -8.87 -14.19
N SER A 27 8.43 -8.32 -14.09
CA SER A 27 9.64 -9.05 -13.76
C SER A 27 9.69 -9.41 -12.29
N THR A 28 9.82 -10.69 -11.97
CA THR A 28 9.98 -11.20 -10.58
C THR A 28 11.17 -10.55 -9.84
N ALA A 29 12.23 -10.16 -10.56
CA ALA A 29 13.36 -9.45 -9.97
C ALA A 29 12.98 -8.02 -9.53
N VAL A 30 12.18 -7.32 -10.33
CA VAL A 30 11.68 -5.98 -10.01
C VAL A 30 10.64 -6.04 -8.88
N GLN A 31 9.75 -7.03 -8.92
CA GLN A 31 8.82 -7.30 -7.82
C GLN A 31 9.57 -7.53 -6.51
N ALA A 32 10.62 -8.35 -6.54
CA ALA A 32 11.47 -8.60 -5.37
C ALA A 32 12.19 -7.32 -4.90
N GLU A 33 12.69 -6.48 -5.81
CA GLU A 33 13.28 -5.17 -5.48
C GLU A 33 12.28 -4.29 -4.69
N ILE A 34 11.06 -4.12 -5.23
CA ILE A 34 10.00 -3.32 -4.62
C ILE A 34 9.67 -3.87 -3.22
N LEU A 35 9.44 -5.18 -3.10
CA LEU A 35 9.09 -5.81 -1.83
C LEU A 35 10.21 -5.73 -0.80
N ASN A 36 11.45 -5.94 -1.22
CA ASN A 36 12.61 -5.87 -0.33
C ASN A 36 12.75 -4.46 0.24
N GLN A 37 12.61 -3.43 -0.59
CA GLN A 37 12.73 -2.05 -0.14
C GLN A 37 11.61 -1.64 0.82
N HIS A 38 10.34 -1.97 0.50
CA HIS A 38 9.22 -1.73 1.40
C HIS A 38 9.42 -2.45 2.75
N ASN A 39 9.73 -3.75 2.70
CA ASN A 39 9.89 -4.53 3.92
C ASN A 39 11.14 -4.12 4.72
N ALA A 40 12.20 -3.59 4.09
CA ALA A 40 13.34 -3.02 4.80
C ALA A 40 12.92 -1.80 5.63
N PHE A 41 12.21 -0.84 5.02
CA PHE A 41 11.71 0.35 5.73
C PHE A 41 10.72 -0.01 6.85
N ARG A 42 9.79 -0.93 6.57
CA ARG A 42 8.80 -1.40 7.56
C ARG A 42 9.44 -2.02 8.81
N ARG A 43 10.59 -2.69 8.68
CA ARG A 43 11.35 -3.26 9.81
C ARG A 43 12.12 -2.21 10.62
N ALA A 44 12.42 -1.07 10.00
CA ALA A 44 13.32 -0.05 10.53
C ALA A 44 12.59 1.18 11.10
N VAL A 45 11.26 1.14 11.19
CA VAL A 45 10.46 2.24 11.71
C VAL A 45 10.86 2.62 13.14
N THR A 46 10.82 3.93 13.41
CA THR A 46 11.03 4.50 14.74
C THR A 46 9.83 5.41 15.07
N PRO A 47 9.13 5.21 16.20
CA PRO A 47 9.34 4.13 17.18
C PRO A 47 9.03 2.74 16.59
N THR A 48 9.45 1.68 17.29
CA THR A 48 9.24 0.31 16.80
C THR A 48 7.76 -0.05 16.75
N ALA A 49 7.37 -0.81 15.72
CA ALA A 49 6.00 -1.27 15.53
C ALA A 49 5.76 -2.67 16.11
N ARG A 50 4.69 -2.85 16.88
CA ARG A 50 4.28 -4.16 17.41
C ARG A 50 3.46 -5.00 16.45
N ASP A 51 2.88 -4.39 15.41
CA ASP A 51 1.85 -4.99 14.53
C ASP A 51 2.12 -4.82 13.02
N MET A 52 3.35 -4.48 12.64
CA MET A 52 3.70 -4.24 11.24
C MET A 52 3.65 -5.52 10.40
N LEU A 53 2.72 -5.63 9.45
CA LEU A 53 2.67 -6.80 8.57
C LEU A 53 3.79 -6.80 7.52
N LYS A 54 4.25 -7.99 7.16
CA LYS A 54 5.08 -8.25 5.98
C LYS A 54 4.27 -7.98 4.72
N MET A 55 4.85 -7.20 3.82
CA MET A 55 4.26 -6.90 2.52
C MET A 55 4.61 -8.00 1.51
N ASN A 56 3.64 -8.43 0.71
CA ASN A 56 3.78 -9.41 -0.37
C ASN A 56 3.30 -8.81 -1.70
N TRP A 57 3.71 -9.39 -2.82
CA TRP A 57 3.25 -8.95 -4.14
C TRP A 57 1.77 -9.34 -4.37
N SER A 58 1.04 -8.52 -5.11
CA SER A 58 -0.30 -8.83 -5.61
C SER A 58 -0.37 -8.48 -7.08
N GLU A 59 -0.58 -9.50 -7.91
CA GLU A 59 -0.75 -9.32 -9.35
C GLU A 59 -2.02 -8.51 -9.66
N GLU A 60 -3.07 -8.64 -8.84
CA GLU A 60 -4.30 -7.88 -9.00
C GLU A 60 -4.09 -6.38 -8.72
N ALA A 61 -3.33 -6.05 -7.67
CA ALA A 61 -2.96 -4.67 -7.40
C ALA A 61 -2.00 -4.12 -8.47
N ALA A 62 -1.12 -4.96 -9.03
CA ALA A 62 -0.17 -4.56 -10.08
C ALA A 62 -0.90 -4.27 -11.39
N ALA A 63 -1.85 -5.12 -11.79
CA ALA A 63 -2.69 -4.89 -12.95
C ALA A 63 -3.51 -3.59 -12.82
N SER A 64 -4.07 -3.34 -11.64
CA SER A 64 -4.81 -2.10 -11.35
C SER A 64 -3.90 -0.86 -11.37
N ALA A 65 -2.71 -0.94 -10.76
CA ALA A 65 -1.73 0.15 -10.78
C ALA A 65 -1.21 0.44 -12.19
N GLN A 66 -0.92 -0.60 -13.00
CA GLN A 66 -0.49 -0.46 -14.38
C GLN A 66 -1.57 0.22 -15.22
N ALA A 67 -2.81 -0.26 -15.13
CA ALA A 67 -3.93 0.37 -15.83
C ALA A 67 -4.10 1.85 -15.45
N TRP A 68 -3.81 2.23 -14.20
CA TRP A 68 -3.86 3.63 -13.78
C TRP A 68 -2.71 4.46 -14.38
N VAL A 69 -1.46 4.01 -14.31
CA VAL A 69 -0.34 4.78 -14.87
C VAL A 69 -0.38 4.87 -16.39
N ASP A 70 -0.96 3.88 -17.08
CA ASP A 70 -1.17 3.91 -18.53
C ASP A 70 -2.11 5.04 -18.97
N THR A 71 -2.93 5.58 -18.05
CA THR A 71 -3.75 6.77 -18.35
C THR A 71 -2.92 8.04 -18.54
N CYS A 72 -1.67 8.05 -18.05
CA CYS A 72 -0.79 9.21 -18.08
C CYS A 72 -1.42 10.49 -17.51
N SER A 73 -2.35 10.34 -16.56
CA SER A 73 -3.08 11.45 -15.94
C SER A 73 -2.22 12.28 -14.97
N MET A 74 -1.08 11.73 -14.53
CA MET A 74 -0.15 12.38 -13.61
C MET A 74 -0.79 12.85 -12.29
N ALA A 75 -1.89 12.20 -11.89
CA ALA A 75 -2.66 12.56 -10.72
C ALA A 75 -3.25 11.30 -10.06
N HIS A 76 -3.64 11.44 -8.80
CA HIS A 76 -4.44 10.42 -8.13
C HIS A 76 -5.85 10.36 -8.74
N GLY A 77 -6.35 9.14 -8.89
CA GLY A 77 -7.72 8.89 -9.35
C GLY A 77 -8.77 9.01 -8.26
N PRO A 78 -10.06 8.88 -8.61
CA PRO A 78 -11.11 8.67 -7.61
C PRO A 78 -10.88 7.33 -6.88
N PRO A 79 -11.37 7.14 -5.64
CA PRO A 79 -11.32 5.85 -4.94
C PRO A 79 -11.77 4.64 -5.77
N SER A 80 -12.77 4.84 -6.65
CA SER A 80 -13.28 3.81 -7.55
C SER A 80 -12.26 3.28 -8.57
N SER A 81 -11.18 4.02 -8.84
CA SER A 81 -10.11 3.56 -9.75
C SER A 81 -9.11 2.60 -9.11
N ARG A 82 -9.27 2.31 -7.82
CA ARG A 82 -8.33 1.48 -7.03
C ARG A 82 -9.07 0.60 -6.04
N MET A 83 -10.06 -0.15 -6.54
CA MET A 83 -10.84 -1.12 -5.76
C MET A 83 -10.34 -2.54 -6.05
N LEU A 84 -10.11 -3.33 -5.00
CA LEU A 84 -9.90 -4.78 -5.11
C LEU A 84 -10.94 -5.51 -4.28
N GLY A 85 -11.97 -6.03 -4.96
CA GLY A 85 -13.20 -6.49 -4.31
C GLY A 85 -13.90 -5.31 -3.61
N ASP A 86 -14.31 -5.51 -2.36
CA ASP A 86 -14.99 -4.50 -1.54
C ASP A 86 -14.05 -3.51 -0.83
N TYR A 87 -12.76 -3.55 -1.18
CA TYR A 87 -11.71 -2.81 -0.48
C TYR A 87 -11.08 -1.73 -1.36
N GLU A 88 -11.10 -0.50 -0.87
CA GLU A 88 -10.28 0.57 -1.42
C GLU A 88 -8.79 0.29 -1.14
N MET A 89 -7.98 0.41 -2.17
CA MET A 89 -6.53 0.35 -2.09
C MET A 89 -5.94 1.75 -1.91
N GLY A 90 -4.79 1.83 -1.25
CA GLY A 90 -3.99 3.06 -1.21
C GLY A 90 -3.22 3.25 -2.52
N GLU A 91 -2.63 4.41 -2.72
CA GLU A 91 -1.83 4.71 -3.92
C GLU A 91 -0.69 5.67 -3.59
N ASN A 92 0.51 5.36 -4.08
CA ASN A 92 1.62 6.30 -4.16
C ASN A 92 2.00 6.46 -5.63
N LEU A 93 2.26 7.70 -6.05
CA LEU A 93 2.63 8.05 -7.41
C LEU A 93 4.00 8.75 -7.44
N PHE A 94 4.72 8.64 -8.55
CA PHE A 94 5.98 9.34 -8.76
C PHE A 94 6.17 9.68 -10.24
N MET A 95 6.75 10.84 -10.51
CA MET A 95 7.02 11.31 -11.88
C MET A 95 8.50 11.65 -12.03
N SER A 96 9.07 11.37 -13.20
CA SER A 96 10.45 11.74 -13.51
C SER A 96 10.67 11.96 -15.00
N SER A 97 11.59 12.84 -15.36
CA SER A 97 12.07 13.01 -16.74
C SER A 97 13.11 11.96 -17.14
N ALA A 98 13.53 11.10 -16.22
CA ALA A 98 14.48 10.02 -16.46
C ALA A 98 14.00 8.72 -15.79
N SER A 99 14.41 7.58 -16.32
CA SER A 99 14.12 6.29 -15.67
C SER A 99 14.78 6.23 -14.29
N LYS A 100 14.09 5.60 -13.35
CA LYS A 100 14.54 5.36 -11.97
C LYS A 100 14.26 3.90 -11.65
N ASN A 101 15.18 3.27 -10.92
CA ASN A 101 14.88 1.95 -10.36
C ASN A 101 13.90 2.08 -9.19
N TRP A 102 13.24 0.98 -8.83
CA TRP A 102 12.19 1.02 -7.82
C TRP A 102 12.73 1.28 -6.41
N THR A 103 13.99 0.92 -6.14
CA THR A 103 14.68 1.28 -4.89
C THR A 103 14.71 2.80 -4.72
N GLN A 104 15.05 3.56 -5.77
CA GLN A 104 15.04 5.02 -5.74
C GLN A 104 13.64 5.58 -5.50
N ILE A 105 12.62 5.04 -6.16
CA ILE A 105 11.22 5.49 -6.05
C ILE A 105 10.69 5.28 -4.62
N VAL A 106 10.81 4.05 -4.09
CA VAL A 106 10.32 3.73 -2.73
C VAL A 106 11.10 4.50 -1.67
N THR A 107 12.40 4.75 -1.89
CA THR A 107 13.21 5.60 -1.01
C THR A 107 12.76 7.06 -1.05
N ALA A 108 12.40 7.59 -2.22
CA ALA A 108 11.88 8.95 -2.33
C ALA A 108 10.56 9.10 -1.57
N TRP A 109 9.63 8.15 -1.71
CA TRP A 109 8.41 8.11 -0.91
C TRP A 109 8.68 8.01 0.59
N HIS A 110 9.61 7.15 1.00
CA HIS A 110 9.99 7.01 2.40
C HIS A 110 10.67 8.27 2.97
N SER A 111 11.34 9.08 2.14
CA SER A 111 12.11 10.24 2.59
C SER A 111 11.27 11.32 3.29
N GLU A 112 9.95 11.34 3.08
CA GLU A 112 9.03 12.20 3.82
C GLU A 112 9.04 11.93 5.34
N VAL A 113 9.64 10.83 5.81
CA VAL A 113 9.87 10.55 7.24
C VAL A 113 10.54 11.70 7.98
N ILE A 114 11.38 12.49 7.31
CA ILE A 114 12.06 13.66 7.90
C ILE A 114 11.09 14.74 8.37
N ASP A 115 9.89 14.78 7.76
CA ASP A 115 8.84 15.75 8.04
C ASP A 115 7.73 15.13 8.92
N TYR A 116 7.92 13.90 9.42
CA TYR A 116 6.95 13.16 10.23
C TYR A 116 7.38 13.00 11.69
N SER A 117 6.43 13.17 12.62
CA SER A 117 6.58 12.79 14.03
C SER A 117 5.46 11.85 14.45
N TYR A 118 5.82 10.69 15.00
CA TYR A 118 4.85 9.73 15.53
C TYR A 118 4.26 10.23 16.87
N PRO A 119 2.96 10.06 17.15
CA PRO A 119 1.88 9.65 16.23
C PRO A 119 1.24 10.85 15.51
N ASN A 120 1.76 12.06 15.74
CA ASN A 120 1.10 13.34 15.46
C ASN A 120 0.95 13.69 13.98
N GLY A 121 1.82 13.19 13.11
CA GLY A 121 1.79 13.49 11.67
C GLY A 121 2.87 14.49 11.25
N SER A 122 2.54 15.36 10.29
CA SER A 122 3.48 16.32 9.71
C SER A 122 3.89 17.37 10.73
N ILE A 123 5.19 17.62 10.87
CA ILE A 123 5.74 18.60 11.84
C ILE A 123 5.87 20.01 11.28
N ASN A 124 5.74 20.17 9.96
CA ASN A 124 5.98 21.43 9.27
C ASN A 124 4.97 21.69 8.12
N GLY A 125 3.88 20.94 8.09
CA GLY A 125 2.83 21.07 7.07
C GLY A 125 3.16 20.47 5.72
N LYS A 126 4.35 19.86 5.53
CA LYS A 126 4.69 19.13 4.31
C LYS A 126 3.98 17.78 4.21
N SER A 127 3.89 17.28 2.99
CA SER A 127 3.34 15.97 2.66
C SER A 127 4.14 14.85 3.32
N ILE A 128 3.41 13.91 3.93
CA ILE A 128 3.95 12.72 4.61
C ILE A 128 3.22 11.44 4.16
N GLY A 129 2.29 11.57 3.22
CA GLY A 129 1.34 10.53 2.86
C GLY A 129 2.00 9.35 2.16
N HIS A 130 3.06 9.58 1.39
CA HIS A 130 3.79 8.51 0.74
C HIS A 130 4.55 7.69 1.77
N TYR A 131 5.23 8.35 2.71
CA TYR A 131 5.91 7.67 3.82
C TYR A 131 4.92 6.86 4.66
N THR A 132 3.84 7.48 5.14
CA THR A 132 2.89 6.78 6.03
C THR A 132 2.21 5.60 5.33
N GLN A 133 2.02 5.65 4.01
CA GLN A 133 1.51 4.51 3.24
C GLN A 133 2.55 3.38 3.13
N VAL A 134 3.83 3.68 2.87
CA VAL A 134 4.92 2.68 2.85
C VAL A 134 4.97 1.90 4.17
N VAL A 135 4.78 2.61 5.29
CA VAL A 135 4.83 2.02 6.65
C VAL A 135 3.45 1.75 7.26
N TRP A 136 2.38 1.68 6.46
CA TRP A 136 1.05 1.39 7.00
C TRP A 136 0.93 -0.08 7.42
N ASN A 137 0.63 -0.36 8.69
CA ASN A 137 0.73 -1.69 9.29
C ASN A 137 -0.07 -2.76 8.53
N SER A 138 -1.22 -2.37 7.98
CA SER A 138 -2.25 -3.26 7.45
C SER A 138 -2.30 -3.34 5.93
N SER A 139 -1.50 -2.52 5.25
CA SER A 139 -1.25 -2.60 3.82
C SER A 139 -0.21 -3.69 3.54
N TYR A 140 -0.65 -4.94 3.50
CA TYR A 140 0.22 -6.12 3.46
C TYR A 140 0.38 -6.73 2.07
N LYS A 141 -0.28 -6.17 1.05
CA LYS A 141 0.03 -6.46 -0.35
C LYS A 141 0.25 -5.17 -1.13
N VAL A 142 1.16 -5.22 -2.10
CA VAL A 142 1.44 -4.12 -3.03
C VAL A 142 1.54 -4.66 -4.43
N GLY A 143 1.12 -3.86 -5.41
CA GLY A 143 1.41 -4.07 -6.81
C GLY A 143 1.64 -2.72 -7.48
N CYS A 144 2.51 -2.68 -8.48
CA CYS A 144 2.98 -1.43 -9.06
C CYS A 144 2.95 -1.48 -10.59
N GLY A 145 2.92 -0.30 -11.20
CA GLY A 145 2.99 -0.09 -12.62
C GLY A 145 3.92 1.06 -12.98
N VAL A 146 4.39 1.05 -14.23
CA VAL A 146 5.16 2.15 -14.81
C VAL A 146 4.75 2.40 -16.25
N ALA A 147 4.61 3.65 -16.64
CA ALA A 147 4.36 4.08 -18.02
C ALA A 147 5.36 5.15 -18.45
N LEU A 148 5.74 5.13 -19.73
CA LEU A 148 6.39 6.28 -20.37
C LEU A 148 5.30 7.09 -21.08
N CYS A 149 5.03 8.26 -20.54
CA CYS A 149 3.96 9.14 -20.97
C CYS A 149 4.43 10.20 -21.98
N PRO A 150 3.50 10.86 -22.71
CA PRO A 150 3.82 11.95 -23.62
C PRO A 150 4.72 13.01 -22.96
N GLY A 151 5.68 13.53 -23.74
CA GLY A 151 6.71 14.44 -23.22
C GLY A 151 7.86 13.73 -22.51
N SER A 152 8.01 12.42 -22.71
CA SER A 152 9.10 11.60 -22.15
C SER A 152 9.12 11.59 -20.61
N VAL A 153 7.92 11.57 -20.01
CA VAL A 153 7.76 11.53 -18.55
C VAL A 153 7.52 10.10 -18.12
N TYR A 154 8.38 9.57 -17.25
CA TYR A 154 8.15 8.31 -16.57
C TYR A 154 7.16 8.52 -15.42
N PHE A 155 6.06 7.79 -15.46
CA PHE A 155 5.02 7.79 -14.43
C PHE A 155 4.99 6.44 -13.72
N TYR A 156 5.25 6.44 -12.42
CA TYR A 156 5.28 5.25 -11.57
C TYR A 156 4.10 5.31 -10.61
N GLY A 157 3.52 4.15 -10.31
CA GLY A 157 2.45 4.04 -9.33
C GLY A 157 2.52 2.71 -8.60
N CYS A 158 2.32 2.72 -7.29
CA CYS A 158 2.08 1.52 -6.50
C CYS A 158 0.73 1.63 -5.81
N GLN A 159 -0.07 0.58 -5.90
CA GLN A 159 -1.32 0.44 -5.17
C GLN A 159 -1.18 -0.57 -4.03
N TYR A 160 -1.75 -0.23 -2.88
CA TYR A 160 -1.57 -0.94 -1.62
C TYR A 160 -2.88 -1.58 -1.19
N TYR A 161 -2.92 -2.91 -1.14
CA TYR A 161 -4.13 -3.61 -0.71
C TYR A 161 -4.48 -3.27 0.73
N ARG A 162 -5.67 -2.67 0.89
CA ARG A 162 -6.13 -1.87 2.03
C ARG A 162 -5.44 -0.53 2.08
N ALA A 163 -6.22 0.52 1.81
CA ALA A 163 -5.80 1.90 1.96
C ALA A 163 -5.29 2.18 3.38
N GLY A 164 -4.21 2.94 3.45
CA GLY A 164 -3.74 3.56 4.68
C GLY A 164 -4.20 5.00 4.82
N ASN A 165 -3.41 5.78 5.56
CA ASN A 165 -3.52 7.24 5.65
C ASN A 165 -4.87 7.76 6.16
N TYR A 166 -5.54 6.98 7.02
CA TYR A 166 -6.77 7.43 7.66
C TYR A 166 -6.52 8.65 8.57
N ARG A 167 -7.28 9.72 8.35
CA ARG A 167 -7.12 10.99 9.08
C ARG A 167 -7.15 10.78 10.60
N GLY A 168 -6.12 11.29 11.28
CA GLY A 168 -5.95 11.23 12.73
C GLY A 168 -5.55 9.86 13.26
N VAL A 169 -5.09 8.95 12.39
CA VAL A 169 -4.70 7.60 12.79
C VAL A 169 -3.22 7.36 12.46
N ALA A 170 -2.47 6.86 13.44
CA ALA A 170 -1.07 6.50 13.27
C ALA A 170 -0.92 5.29 12.30
N PRO A 171 0.19 5.21 11.55
CA PRO A 171 0.38 4.17 10.53
C PRO A 171 0.56 2.76 11.12
N TYR A 172 0.98 2.66 12.37
CA TYR A 172 1.16 1.40 13.09
C TYR A 172 0.99 1.62 14.60
N LYS A 173 0.96 0.54 15.38
CA LYS A 173 0.99 0.65 16.84
C LYS A 173 2.43 0.59 17.33
N GLU A 174 2.80 1.57 18.15
CA GLU A 174 4.06 1.54 18.89
C GLU A 174 4.10 0.37 19.88
N GLY A 175 5.27 -0.26 19.97
CA GLY A 175 5.59 -1.27 20.98
C GLY A 175 6.76 -2.14 20.57
N ALA A 176 7.09 -3.13 21.41
CA ALA A 176 8.12 -4.11 21.08
C ALA A 176 7.79 -4.80 19.75
N THR A 177 8.79 -4.94 18.89
CA THR A 177 8.66 -5.58 17.57
C THR A 177 7.93 -6.90 17.66
N CYS A 178 6.91 -7.09 16.81
CA CYS A 178 6.08 -8.29 16.74
C CYS A 178 5.31 -8.66 18.02
N ALA A 179 5.14 -7.76 18.99
CA ALA A 179 4.40 -8.09 20.23
C ALA A 179 2.91 -8.44 20.00
N ASP A 180 2.31 -8.01 18.88
CA ASP A 180 0.94 -8.42 18.49
C ASP A 180 0.90 -9.71 17.64
N CYS A 181 2.06 -10.30 17.31
CA CYS A 181 2.18 -11.49 16.46
C CYS A 181 3.35 -12.41 16.87
N PRO A 182 3.49 -12.79 18.17
CA PRO A 182 4.67 -13.53 18.64
C PRO A 182 4.90 -14.87 17.92
N ASN A 183 3.83 -15.54 17.51
CA ASN A 183 3.87 -16.83 16.80
C ASN A 183 3.83 -16.68 15.26
N SER A 184 3.93 -15.47 14.74
CA SER A 184 3.81 -15.18 13.31
C SER A 184 4.68 -13.99 12.95
N CYS A 185 5.94 -14.02 13.38
CA CYS A 185 6.93 -12.97 13.16
C CYS A 185 8.08 -13.51 12.31
N GLU A 186 8.31 -12.90 11.16
CA GLU A 186 9.44 -13.18 10.28
C GLU A 186 10.27 -11.91 10.11
N ASN A 187 11.53 -11.95 10.56
CA ASN A 187 12.47 -10.83 10.43
C ASN A 187 11.80 -9.48 10.78
N LYS A 188 11.30 -9.38 12.02
CA LYS A 188 10.64 -8.17 12.58
C LYS A 188 9.28 -7.77 11.95
N LEU A 189 8.67 -8.60 11.11
CA LEU A 189 7.37 -8.33 10.50
C LEU A 189 6.35 -9.44 10.79
N CYS A 190 5.11 -9.06 11.07
CA CYS A 190 4.00 -9.98 11.27
C CYS A 190 3.56 -10.65 9.94
N THR A 191 3.18 -11.93 9.97
CA THR A 191 2.77 -12.69 8.77
C THR A 191 1.33 -13.22 8.85
N ASN A 192 0.56 -12.75 9.83
CA ASN A 192 -0.79 -13.20 10.15
C ASN A 192 -1.86 -12.11 9.90
N PRO A 193 -2.07 -11.63 8.66
CA PRO A 193 -3.11 -10.64 8.37
C PRO A 193 -4.51 -11.19 8.66
N CYS A 194 -5.37 -10.38 9.26
CA CYS A 194 -6.80 -10.67 9.34
C CYS A 194 -7.43 -10.51 7.95
N PRO A 195 -8.19 -11.48 7.41
CA PRO A 195 -8.81 -11.35 6.09
C PRO A 195 -10.02 -10.40 6.08
N TYR A 196 -10.62 -10.15 7.25
CA TYR A 196 -11.78 -9.28 7.40
C TYR A 196 -11.38 -7.83 7.72
N ILE A 197 -12.30 -6.90 7.47
CA ILE A 197 -12.17 -5.48 7.84
C ILE A 197 -13.41 -5.06 8.64
N ASN A 198 -13.20 -4.25 9.68
CA ASN A 198 -14.30 -3.62 10.41
C ASN A 198 -14.90 -2.49 9.56
N LYS A 199 -16.23 -2.41 9.50
CA LYS A 199 -16.93 -1.33 8.81
C LYS A 199 -16.83 0.00 9.55
N TYR A 200 -16.65 -0.03 10.87
CA TYR A 200 -16.62 1.18 11.69
C TYR A 200 -15.43 1.23 12.64
N VAL A 201 -14.94 2.45 12.90
CA VAL A 201 -13.80 2.68 13.81
C VAL A 201 -14.11 2.40 15.27
N ASN A 202 -15.35 2.60 15.69
CA ASN A 202 -15.78 2.35 17.06
C ASN A 202 -16.15 0.87 17.31
N CYS A 203 -15.80 -0.04 16.40
CA CYS A 203 -16.05 -1.48 16.57
C CYS A 203 -15.45 -2.05 17.86
N ALA A 204 -14.35 -1.51 18.37
CA ALA A 204 -13.81 -1.88 19.68
C ALA A 204 -14.79 -1.55 20.82
N ALA A 205 -15.41 -0.36 20.79
CA ALA A 205 -16.42 0.04 21.75
C ALA A 205 -17.70 -0.79 21.60
N MET A 206 -18.17 -1.02 20.36
CA MET A 206 -19.35 -1.86 20.11
C MET A 206 -19.17 -3.29 20.64
N LYS A 207 -18.01 -3.91 20.36
CA LYS A 207 -17.68 -5.25 20.89
C LYS A 207 -17.65 -5.27 22.41
N LYS A 208 -17.09 -4.23 23.05
CA LYS A 208 -17.06 -4.12 24.51
C LYS A 208 -18.48 -4.01 25.10
N GLN A 209 -19.38 -3.32 24.42
CA GLN A 209 -20.74 -3.07 24.91
C GLN A 209 -21.69 -4.25 24.69
N ALA A 210 -21.70 -4.85 23.50
CA ALA A 210 -22.71 -5.82 23.10
C ALA A 210 -22.15 -7.22 22.75
N GLY A 211 -20.82 -7.38 22.73
CA GLY A 211 -20.17 -8.64 22.40
C GLY A 211 -20.34 -9.04 20.92
N CYS A 212 -19.67 -10.13 20.53
CA CYS A 212 -19.75 -10.67 19.17
C CYS A 212 -20.96 -11.59 18.94
N SER A 213 -21.73 -11.91 19.98
CA SER A 213 -23.02 -12.60 19.85
C SER A 213 -24.13 -11.67 19.34
N ASN A 214 -23.95 -10.35 19.44
CA ASN A 214 -24.86 -9.38 18.85
C ASN A 214 -24.76 -9.43 17.31
N PRO A 215 -25.87 -9.66 16.57
CA PRO A 215 -25.83 -9.81 15.11
C PRO A 215 -25.28 -8.59 14.37
N LEU A 216 -25.55 -7.37 14.85
CA LEU A 216 -25.05 -6.14 14.24
C LEU A 216 -23.54 -6.00 14.45
N VAL A 217 -23.05 -6.25 15.67
CA VAL A 217 -21.61 -6.21 15.96
C VAL A 217 -20.88 -7.26 15.13
N TYR A 218 -21.42 -8.47 15.02
CA TYR A 218 -20.84 -9.53 14.20
C TYR A 218 -20.74 -9.12 12.72
N ALA A 219 -21.81 -8.55 12.16
CA ALA A 219 -21.87 -8.14 10.75
C ALA A 219 -21.04 -6.88 10.44
N TRP A 220 -20.90 -5.96 11.39
CA TRP A 220 -20.22 -4.68 11.21
C TRP A 220 -18.76 -4.72 11.63
N CYS A 221 -18.40 -5.58 12.56
CA CYS A 221 -17.07 -5.68 13.15
C CYS A 221 -16.45 -7.08 13.00
N PRO A 222 -16.51 -7.70 11.81
CA PRO A 222 -16.10 -9.09 11.63
C PRO A 222 -14.61 -9.29 11.94
N ALA A 223 -13.75 -8.30 11.70
CA ALA A 223 -12.34 -8.43 12.04
C ALA A 223 -12.14 -8.58 13.56
N LEU A 224 -12.81 -7.77 14.37
CA LEU A 224 -12.71 -7.90 15.83
C LEU A 224 -13.39 -9.15 16.39
N CYS A 225 -14.35 -9.73 15.68
CA CYS A 225 -15.05 -10.93 16.12
C CYS A 225 -14.41 -12.24 15.65
N LEU A 226 -13.79 -12.25 14.48
CA LEU A 226 -13.27 -13.46 13.83
C LEU A 226 -11.74 -13.57 13.88
N CYS A 227 -11.01 -12.48 14.09
CA CYS A 227 -9.55 -12.45 14.09
C CYS A 227 -8.98 -12.27 15.49
N THR A 228 -8.96 -13.35 16.29
CA THR A 228 -8.43 -13.33 17.66
C THR A 228 -6.90 -13.36 17.73
N SER A 229 -6.24 -13.93 16.72
CA SER A 229 -4.77 -14.13 16.67
C SER A 229 -4.12 -13.55 15.42
N LYS A 230 -4.78 -12.60 14.75
CA LYS A 230 -4.34 -12.00 13.48
C LYS A 230 -4.29 -10.48 13.60
N ILE A 231 -3.41 -9.83 12.84
CA ILE A 231 -3.34 -8.36 12.80
C ILE A 231 -4.60 -7.81 12.11
N ILE A 232 -5.37 -7.04 12.87
CA ILE A 232 -6.60 -6.40 12.41
C ILE A 232 -6.25 -5.08 11.71
N PRO A 233 -6.76 -4.83 10.49
CA PRO A 233 -6.57 -3.56 9.81
C PRO A 233 -7.07 -2.37 10.61
N ILE A 234 -6.26 -1.33 10.58
CA ILE A 234 -6.70 0.00 10.97
C ILE A 234 -7.51 0.53 9.79
N ALA A 235 -8.84 0.41 9.84
CA ALA A 235 -9.72 0.84 8.76
C ALA A 235 -10.81 1.82 9.24
N LYS A 236 -11.08 2.83 8.41
CA LYS A 236 -12.36 3.55 8.32
C LYS A 236 -13.04 3.11 7.02
N LYS A 237 -14.30 2.69 7.07
CA LYS A 237 -15.24 3.13 6.02
C LYS A 237 -15.85 4.44 6.48
#